data_AF-A0A939UTM1-F1
#
_entry.id   AF-A0A939UTM1-F1
#
_cell.length_a   1.000
_cell.length_b   1.000
_cell.length_c   1.000
_cell.angle_alpha   90.00
_cell.angle_beta   90.00
_cell.angle_gamma   90.00
#
_symmetry.space_group_name_H-M   'P 1'
#
loop_
_entity.id
_entity.type
_entity.pdbx_description
1 polymer ?
#
loop_
_entity_poly.entity_id
_entity_poly.type
_entity_poly.pdbx_seq_one_letter_code
_entity_poly.pdbx_strand_id
1 'polypeptide(L)'
;MDKLALQVRLDQQKWIDSVNNHRDMCGAYDFCEFCDKAVELPCATAYEKKNAPKKQPKRFVEEQDDVLSLEKSLGKNFNYDKVMAKKAARKSLTFAEKYALSNDIIKERYAILKDALTTTPKGTPKIKSRISKQCDTYRRDGDIVAKVTIIGTSLRVNLPLDPFAPEFNDGKTPHVATGHKKVYEEVPFQFKVNSKLALKRALALIELVK
;
A
#
# COMPACT_ATOMS: atom_id res chain seq x y z
N MET A 1 14.09 -23.13 -26.67
CA MET A 1 14.50 -22.94 -28.07
C MET A 1 15.61 -21.93 -28.09
N ASP A 2 16.66 -22.18 -28.86
CA ASP A 2 17.70 -21.16 -29.08
C ASP A 2 17.10 -19.93 -29.78
N LYS A 3 17.56 -18.73 -29.40
CA LYS A 3 16.97 -17.45 -29.84
C LYS A 3 17.20 -17.21 -31.33
N LEU A 4 18.35 -17.65 -31.84
CA LEU A 4 18.66 -17.60 -33.26
C LEU A 4 17.73 -18.54 -34.05
N ALA A 5 17.54 -19.78 -33.58
CA ALA A 5 16.60 -20.72 -34.18
C ALA A 5 15.15 -20.19 -34.19
N LEU A 6 14.74 -19.47 -33.13
CA LEU A 6 13.44 -18.82 -33.07
C LEU A 6 13.30 -17.70 -34.12
N GLN A 7 14.32 -16.87 -34.29
CA GLN A 7 14.35 -15.80 -35.31
C GLN A 7 14.18 -16.40 -36.71
N VAL A 8 14.99 -17.42 -37.05
CA VAL A 8 14.92 -18.10 -38.36
C VAL A 8 13.52 -18.67 -38.62
N ARG A 9 12.93 -19.33 -37.61
CA ARG A 9 11.57 -19.89 -37.74
C ARG A 9 10.52 -18.80 -38.00
N LEU A 10 10.58 -17.68 -37.27
CA LEU A 10 9.66 -16.57 -37.43
C LEU A 10 9.83 -15.89 -38.79
N ASP A 11 11.07 -15.73 -39.27
CA ASP A 11 11.33 -15.14 -40.58
C ASP A 11 10.81 -16.02 -41.71
N GLN A 12 11.01 -17.35 -41.63
CA GLN A 12 10.44 -18.28 -42.60
C GLN A 12 8.91 -18.25 -42.60
N GLN A 13 8.28 -18.23 -41.41
CA GLN A 13 6.83 -18.15 -41.30
C GLN A 13 6.28 -16.85 -41.88
N LYS A 14 6.89 -15.70 -41.53
CA LYS A 14 6.50 -14.38 -42.04
C LYS A 14 6.62 -14.29 -43.55
N TRP A 15 7.65 -14.91 -44.12
CA TRP A 15 7.82 -14.98 -45.56
C TRP A 15 6.72 -15.80 -46.23
N ILE A 16 6.44 -17.01 -45.74
CA ILE A 16 5.36 -17.87 -46.25
C ILE A 16 4.01 -17.16 -46.17
N ASP A 17 3.70 -16.54 -45.03
CA ASP A 17 2.46 -15.80 -44.83
C ASP A 17 2.36 -14.59 -45.77
N SER A 18 3.47 -13.90 -46.04
CA SER A 18 3.48 -12.77 -46.98
C SER A 18 3.22 -13.22 -48.42
N VAL A 19 3.77 -14.37 -48.81
CA VAL A 19 3.51 -14.99 -50.12
C VAL A 19 2.04 -15.40 -50.23
N ASN A 20 1.49 -16.07 -49.22
CA ASN A 20 0.11 -16.56 -49.21
C ASN A 20 -0.93 -15.42 -49.18
N ASN A 21 -0.63 -14.32 -48.49
CA ASN A 21 -1.53 -13.17 -48.37
C ASN A 21 -1.29 -12.11 -49.47
N HIS A 22 -0.33 -12.33 -50.38
CA HIS A 22 0.08 -11.38 -51.42
C HIS A 22 0.36 -9.96 -50.91
N ARG A 23 0.83 -9.83 -49.66
CA ARG A 23 1.15 -8.54 -49.01
C ARG A 23 2.20 -8.74 -47.93
N ASP A 24 2.99 -7.70 -47.64
CA ASP A 24 3.96 -7.75 -46.55
C ASP A 24 3.24 -7.91 -45.20
N MET A 25 3.58 -8.99 -44.49
CA MET A 25 3.04 -9.31 -43.15
C MET A 25 3.95 -8.80 -42.03
N CYS A 26 5.07 -8.15 -42.35
CA CYS A 26 5.88 -7.46 -41.35
C CYS A 26 5.06 -6.36 -40.66
N GLY A 27 4.95 -6.43 -39.32
CA GLY A 27 4.11 -5.52 -38.54
C GLY A 27 2.69 -6.02 -38.27
N ALA A 28 2.25 -7.13 -38.89
CA ALA A 28 0.88 -7.62 -38.78
C ALA A 28 0.64 -8.61 -37.62
N TYR A 29 1.69 -9.09 -36.94
CA TYR A 29 1.58 -10.08 -35.87
C TYR A 29 1.49 -9.39 -34.51
N ASP A 30 0.77 -9.95 -33.53
CA ASP A 30 0.63 -9.30 -32.22
C ASP A 30 1.93 -9.23 -31.38
N PHE A 31 3.05 -9.81 -31.82
CA PHE A 31 4.36 -9.53 -31.22
C PHE A 31 5.07 -8.34 -31.87
N CYS A 32 4.64 -7.87 -33.04
CA CYS A 32 5.27 -6.74 -33.73
C CYS A 32 5.20 -5.43 -32.94
N GLU A 33 4.22 -5.27 -32.05
CA GLU A 33 4.14 -4.15 -31.09
C GLU A 33 5.40 -4.03 -30.22
N PHE A 34 6.06 -5.15 -29.94
CA PHE A 34 7.25 -5.21 -29.09
C PHE A 34 8.56 -5.24 -29.88
N CYS A 35 8.50 -5.06 -31.21
CA CYS A 35 9.65 -5.17 -32.11
C CYS A 35 10.51 -3.91 -32.09
N ASP A 36 11.82 -4.11 -31.89
CA ASP A 36 12.84 -3.08 -32.03
C ASP A 36 13.84 -3.50 -33.10
N LYS A 37 13.85 -2.78 -34.23
CA LYS A 37 14.69 -3.08 -35.40
C LYS A 37 16.18 -2.81 -35.16
N ALA A 38 16.53 -2.10 -34.08
CA ALA A 38 17.92 -1.81 -33.74
C ALA A 38 18.66 -3.01 -33.09
N VAL A 39 17.92 -4.05 -32.70
CA VAL A 39 18.48 -5.24 -32.03
C VAL A 39 18.77 -6.34 -33.05
N GLU A 40 19.83 -7.12 -32.84
CA GLU A 40 20.29 -8.19 -33.76
C GLU A 40 19.20 -9.21 -34.14
N LEU A 41 18.32 -9.59 -33.20
CA LEU A 41 17.25 -10.57 -33.39
C LEU A 41 15.89 -9.94 -33.04
N PRO A 42 15.36 -9.04 -33.89
CA PRO A 42 14.28 -8.15 -33.53
C PRO A 42 12.96 -8.88 -33.32
N CYS A 43 12.64 -9.87 -34.17
CA CYS A 43 11.36 -10.60 -34.12
C CYS A 43 11.36 -11.65 -33.00
N ALA A 44 12.47 -12.37 -32.79
CA ALA A 44 12.59 -13.33 -31.70
C ALA A 44 12.51 -12.63 -30.35
N THR A 45 13.19 -11.49 -30.19
CA THR A 45 13.11 -10.68 -28.96
C THR A 45 11.69 -10.19 -28.70
N ALA A 46 10.99 -9.73 -29.74
CA ALA A 46 9.61 -9.29 -29.63
C ALA A 46 8.65 -10.44 -29.25
N TYR A 47 8.86 -11.61 -29.86
CA TYR A 47 8.10 -12.83 -29.56
C TYR A 47 8.30 -13.28 -28.12
N GLU A 48 9.54 -13.29 -27.63
CA GLU A 48 9.87 -13.58 -26.23
C GLU A 48 9.25 -12.56 -25.29
N LYS A 49 9.31 -11.26 -25.60
CA LYS A 49 8.75 -10.19 -24.76
C LYS A 49 7.23 -10.29 -24.62
N LYS A 50 6.53 -10.64 -25.71
CA LYS A 50 5.07 -10.86 -25.68
C LYS A 50 4.69 -12.12 -24.90
N ASN A 51 5.44 -13.22 -25.11
CA ASN A 51 5.16 -14.52 -24.51
C ASN A 51 5.83 -14.71 -23.15
N ALA A 52 6.62 -13.74 -22.69
CA ALA A 52 7.17 -13.74 -21.36
C ALA A 52 6.01 -13.87 -20.37
N PRO A 53 6.12 -14.77 -19.37
CA PRO A 53 5.08 -14.87 -18.35
C PRO A 53 4.93 -13.48 -17.76
N LYS A 54 3.70 -12.92 -17.86
CA LYS A 54 3.37 -11.68 -17.15
C LYS A 54 3.79 -11.92 -15.72
N LYS A 55 4.85 -11.26 -15.24
CA LYS A 55 5.10 -11.14 -13.80
C LYS A 55 3.86 -10.45 -13.27
N GLN A 56 2.91 -11.23 -12.79
CA GLN A 56 1.88 -10.71 -11.93
C GLN A 56 2.63 -9.91 -10.86
N PRO A 57 2.21 -8.69 -10.49
CA PRO A 57 2.64 -8.16 -9.20
C PRO A 57 2.36 -9.30 -8.20
N LYS A 58 3.40 -9.80 -7.51
CA LYS A 58 3.36 -11.05 -6.72
C LYS A 58 1.99 -11.21 -6.07
N ARG A 59 1.15 -12.04 -6.67
CA ARG A 59 -0.04 -12.56 -6.01
C ARG A 59 0.54 -13.67 -5.15
N PHE A 60 0.64 -13.44 -3.85
CA PHE A 60 1.06 -14.47 -2.90
C PHE A 60 0.19 -15.69 -3.16
N VAL A 61 0.83 -16.77 -3.61
CA VAL A 61 0.25 -18.10 -3.58
C VAL A 61 0.18 -18.45 -2.10
N GLU A 62 -1.02 -18.76 -1.60
CA GLU A 62 -1.22 -19.31 -0.27
C GLU A 62 -0.51 -20.67 -0.22
N GLU A 63 0.71 -20.69 0.33
CA GLU A 63 1.21 -21.89 0.98
C GLU A 63 0.32 -22.11 2.20
N GLN A 64 -0.41 -23.23 2.18
CA GLN A 64 -1.05 -23.80 3.35
C GLN A 64 0.05 -24.26 4.29
N ASP A 65 0.65 -23.31 5.02
CA ASP A 65 1.50 -23.61 6.15
C ASP A 65 0.62 -23.80 7.38
N ASP A 66 0.90 -24.92 8.05
CA ASP A 66 0.22 -25.43 9.22
C ASP A 66 -0.17 -24.36 10.24
N VAL A 67 -1.47 -24.37 10.52
CA VAL A 67 -2.17 -23.63 11.56
C VAL A 67 -1.60 -24.03 12.93
N LEU A 68 -0.62 -23.28 13.47
CA LEU A 68 -0.39 -23.15 14.93
C LEU A 68 0.75 -22.19 15.35
N SER A 69 1.11 -21.18 14.56
CA SER A 69 1.95 -20.10 15.09
C SER A 69 1.07 -19.00 15.66
N LEU A 70 1.17 -18.75 16.97
CA LEU A 70 0.57 -17.60 17.64
C LEU A 70 1.14 -16.31 17.02
N GLU A 71 0.51 -15.83 15.95
CA GLU A 71 0.91 -14.60 15.29
C GLU A 71 0.81 -13.46 16.31
N LYS A 72 1.98 -12.92 16.68
CA LYS A 72 2.07 -11.77 17.58
C LYS A 72 2.09 -10.50 16.73
N SER A 73 0.96 -9.79 16.68
CA SER A 73 0.85 -8.49 15.99
C SER A 73 0.91 -7.36 17.01
N LEU A 74 1.87 -6.45 16.84
CA LEU A 74 2.07 -5.28 17.70
C LEU A 74 2.10 -5.61 19.21
N GLY A 75 2.73 -6.73 19.56
CA GLY A 75 2.84 -7.19 20.94
C GLY A 75 1.63 -7.96 21.49
N LYS A 76 0.56 -8.15 20.69
CA LYS A 76 -0.64 -8.89 21.08
C LYS A 76 -0.72 -10.21 20.32
N ASN A 77 -1.03 -11.28 21.05
CA ASN A 77 -1.28 -12.58 20.46
C ASN A 77 -2.68 -12.57 19.85
N PHE A 78 -2.83 -13.07 18.63
CA PHE A 78 -4.14 -13.31 18.03
C PHE A 78 -4.18 -14.69 17.39
N ASN A 79 -5.40 -15.21 17.24
CA ASN A 79 -5.66 -16.45 16.52
C ASN A 79 -6.35 -16.05 15.21
N TYR A 80 -5.73 -16.40 14.08
CA TYR A 80 -6.17 -15.99 12.75
C TYR A 80 -7.61 -16.44 12.46
N ASP A 81 -7.95 -17.70 12.75
CA ASP A 81 -9.28 -18.26 12.49
C ASP A 81 -10.37 -17.52 13.27
N LYS A 82 -10.12 -17.21 14.55
CA LYS A 82 -11.03 -16.41 15.38
C LYS A 82 -11.20 -15.01 14.84
N VAL A 83 -10.14 -14.40 14.30
CA VAL A 83 -10.19 -13.07 13.67
C VAL A 83 -11.01 -13.12 12.38
N MET A 84 -10.83 -14.14 11.55
CA MET A 84 -11.58 -14.34 10.32
C MET A 84 -13.06 -14.62 10.59
N ALA A 85 -13.37 -15.43 11.61
CA ALA A 85 -14.74 -15.66 12.06
C ALA A 85 -15.42 -14.35 12.55
N LYS A 86 -14.70 -13.51 13.33
CA LYS A 86 -15.21 -12.18 13.72
C LYS A 86 -15.50 -11.30 12.51
N LYS A 87 -14.61 -11.29 11.51
CA LYS A 87 -14.77 -10.52 10.27
C LYS A 87 -15.99 -10.98 9.48
N ALA A 88 -16.17 -12.28 9.30
CA ALA A 88 -17.34 -12.86 8.63
C ALA A 88 -18.65 -12.51 9.36
N ALA A 89 -18.63 -12.54 10.71
CA ALA A 89 -19.75 -12.14 11.55
C ALA A 89 -19.93 -10.61 11.69
N ARG A 90 -19.18 -9.79 10.93
CA ARG A 90 -19.19 -8.31 11.00
C ARG A 90 -18.96 -7.74 12.40
N LYS A 91 -18.24 -8.47 13.27
CA LYS A 91 -17.88 -8.02 14.62
C LYS A 91 -16.70 -7.05 14.57
N SER A 92 -16.62 -6.15 15.56
CA SER A 92 -15.54 -5.19 15.67
C SER A 92 -14.19 -5.88 15.91
N LEU A 93 -13.22 -5.64 15.03
CA LEU A 93 -11.83 -6.06 15.21
C LEU A 93 -11.03 -5.03 16.00
N THR A 94 -10.07 -5.50 16.77
CA THR A 94 -9.11 -4.66 17.48
C THR A 94 -8.10 -4.02 16.51
N PHE A 95 -7.38 -2.99 16.95
CA PHE A 95 -6.34 -2.34 16.16
C PHE A 95 -5.26 -3.33 15.70
N ALA A 96 -4.79 -4.22 16.59
CA ALA A 96 -3.77 -5.21 16.27
C ALA A 96 -4.27 -6.27 15.28
N GLU A 97 -5.54 -6.71 15.42
CA GLU A 97 -6.18 -7.63 14.46
C GLU A 97 -6.34 -6.95 13.08
N LYS A 98 -6.77 -5.68 13.04
CA LYS A 98 -6.86 -4.91 11.80
C LYS A 98 -5.50 -4.73 11.14
N TYR A 99 -4.46 -4.45 11.92
CA TYR A 99 -3.09 -4.31 11.43
C TYR A 99 -2.56 -5.62 10.84
N ALA A 100 -2.80 -6.75 11.51
CA ALA A 100 -2.40 -8.07 11.02
C ALA A 100 -3.00 -8.37 9.64
N LEU A 101 -4.31 -8.13 9.48
CA LEU A 101 -5.04 -8.33 8.23
C LEU A 101 -4.79 -7.24 7.16
N SER A 102 -4.03 -6.20 7.48
CA SER A 102 -3.75 -5.12 6.53
C SER A 102 -2.69 -5.53 5.52
N ASN A 103 -2.78 -4.96 4.32
CA ASN A 103 -1.76 -5.15 3.29
C ASN A 103 -0.44 -4.43 3.64
N ASP A 104 0.61 -4.75 2.88
CA ASP A 104 1.95 -4.22 3.11
C ASP A 104 2.01 -2.69 3.02
N ILE A 105 1.23 -2.09 2.11
CA ILE A 105 1.17 -0.63 1.96
C ILE A 105 0.69 0.05 3.24
N ILE A 106 -0.30 -0.52 3.93
CA ILE A 106 -0.82 0.02 5.19
C ILE A 106 0.18 -0.22 6.32
N LYS A 107 0.83 -1.38 6.36
CA LYS A 107 1.87 -1.69 7.35
C LYS A 107 3.06 -0.74 7.21
N GLU A 108 3.53 -0.50 5.99
CA GLU A 108 4.60 0.44 5.65
C GLU A 108 4.24 1.87 6.06
N ARG A 109 3.06 2.37 5.66
CA ARG A 109 2.60 3.72 6.04
C ARG A 109 2.49 3.87 7.55
N TYR A 110 1.99 2.86 8.25
CA TYR A 110 1.90 2.88 9.70
C TYR A 110 3.29 2.93 10.35
N ALA A 111 4.25 2.14 9.86
CA ALA A 111 5.63 2.19 10.35
C ALA A 111 6.23 3.59 10.19
N ILE A 112 6.09 4.19 9.00
CA ILE A 112 6.55 5.55 8.73
C ILE A 112 5.89 6.58 9.66
N LEU A 113 4.57 6.50 9.86
CA LEU A 113 3.85 7.39 10.78
C LEU A 113 4.29 7.20 12.23
N LYS A 114 4.51 5.95 12.65
CA LYS A 114 4.98 5.63 14.00
C LYS A 114 6.36 6.24 14.25
N ASP A 115 7.29 6.04 13.33
CA ASP A 115 8.65 6.61 13.43
C ASP A 115 8.61 8.14 13.40
N ALA A 116 7.74 8.70 12.56
CA ALA A 116 7.47 10.13 12.50
C ALA A 116 6.69 10.66 13.70
N LEU A 117 6.19 9.85 14.62
CA LEU A 117 5.60 10.31 15.88
C LEU A 117 6.58 10.11 17.05
N THR A 118 7.42 9.08 17.01
CA THR A 118 8.35 8.78 18.12
C THR A 118 9.71 9.46 18.01
N THR A 119 10.13 9.87 16.80
CA THR A 119 11.41 10.56 16.59
C THR A 119 11.34 12.03 17.05
N THR A 120 11.68 12.30 18.31
CA THR A 120 11.71 13.67 18.85
C THR A 120 13.15 14.17 19.02
N PRO A 121 13.42 15.49 18.92
CA PRO A 121 14.75 16.06 19.17
C PRO A 121 15.31 15.71 20.57
N LYS A 122 16.64 15.79 20.70
CA LYS A 122 17.30 15.56 21.98
C LYS A 122 16.94 16.70 22.94
N GLY A 123 16.31 16.38 24.07
CA GLY A 123 15.89 17.34 25.09
C GLY A 123 14.38 17.60 25.14
N THR A 124 13.60 17.16 24.15
CA THR A 124 12.14 17.19 24.23
C THR A 124 11.58 15.92 24.88
N PRO A 125 10.47 16.01 25.63
CA PRO A 125 9.79 14.85 26.20
C PRO A 125 9.40 13.83 25.12
N LYS A 126 9.72 12.56 25.36
CA LYS A 126 9.48 11.48 24.39
C LYS A 126 7.99 11.22 24.22
N ILE A 127 7.54 11.15 22.97
CA ILE A 127 6.20 10.65 22.66
C ILE A 127 6.17 9.13 22.83
N LYS A 128 5.24 8.62 23.66
CA LYS A 128 5.03 7.18 23.88
C LYS A 128 3.75 6.73 23.21
N SER A 129 3.79 5.56 22.56
CA SER A 129 2.60 4.94 21.97
C SER A 129 1.93 3.96 22.94
N ARG A 130 0.61 3.85 22.86
CA ARG A 130 -0.23 2.92 23.63
C ARG A 130 -1.32 2.36 22.74
N ILE A 131 -1.23 1.06 22.45
CA ILE A 131 -2.19 0.36 21.59
C ILE A 131 -3.40 -0.11 22.41
N SER A 132 -4.52 0.57 22.19
CA SER A 132 -5.82 0.22 22.75
C SER A 132 -6.56 -0.82 21.89
N LYS A 133 -7.84 -1.09 22.19
CA LYS A 133 -8.69 -1.93 21.35
C LYS A 133 -8.96 -1.27 20.00
N GLN A 134 -9.14 0.05 19.94
CA GLN A 134 -9.62 0.74 18.74
C GLN A 134 -8.52 1.44 17.94
N CYS A 135 -7.48 1.93 18.62
CA CYS A 135 -6.46 2.81 18.05
C CYS A 135 -5.10 2.63 18.73
N ASP A 136 -4.06 3.12 18.07
CA ASP A 136 -2.77 3.43 18.70
C ASP A 136 -2.77 4.91 19.12
N THR A 137 -2.58 5.17 20.40
CA THR A 137 -2.62 6.53 20.98
C THR A 137 -1.21 6.96 21.34
N TYR A 138 -0.83 8.16 20.91
CA TYR A 138 0.47 8.77 21.16
C TYR A 138 0.32 9.89 22.18
N ARG A 139 1.14 9.86 23.23
CA ARG A 139 1.09 10.84 24.32
C ARG A 139 2.43 11.47 24.63
N ARG A 140 2.39 12.73 25.04
CA ARG A 140 3.51 13.50 25.59
C ARG A 140 3.04 14.16 26.89
N ASP A 141 3.71 13.88 27.99
CA ASP A 141 3.43 14.48 29.31
C ASP A 141 1.98 14.41 29.81
N GLY A 142 1.21 13.43 29.32
CA GLY A 142 -0.20 13.23 29.68
C GLY A 142 -1.14 13.56 28.53
N ASP A 143 -0.76 14.51 27.68
CA ASP A 143 -1.57 15.01 26.57
C ASP A 143 -1.50 14.10 25.35
N ILE A 144 -2.61 14.03 24.61
CA ILE A 144 -2.70 13.23 23.39
C ILE A 144 -2.22 14.04 22.19
N VAL A 145 -1.08 13.65 21.64
CA VAL A 145 -0.52 14.28 20.42
C VAL A 145 -1.04 13.65 19.13
N ALA A 146 -1.44 12.38 19.16
CA ALA A 146 -2.08 11.75 18.02
C ALA A 146 -2.88 10.50 18.40
N LYS A 147 -3.91 10.19 17.60
CA LYS A 147 -4.52 8.85 17.56
C LYS A 147 -4.49 8.30 16.14
N VAL A 148 -3.91 7.12 15.98
CA VAL A 148 -3.86 6.42 14.69
C VAL A 148 -4.88 5.28 14.69
N THR A 149 -5.72 5.23 13.67
CA THR A 149 -6.75 4.20 13.50
C THR A 149 -6.67 3.55 12.12
N ILE A 150 -7.06 2.28 12.03
CA ILE A 150 -7.27 1.58 10.76
C ILE A 150 -8.78 1.48 10.52
N ILE A 151 -9.23 2.04 9.39
CA ILE A 151 -10.63 2.00 8.95
C ILE A 151 -10.66 1.57 7.48
N GLY A 152 -11.31 0.43 7.23
CA GLY A 152 -11.31 -0.21 5.91
C GLY A 152 -9.88 -0.49 5.46
N THR A 153 -9.52 0.05 4.31
CA THR A 153 -8.19 -0.06 3.67
C THR A 153 -7.34 1.20 3.84
N SER A 154 -7.61 2.01 4.87
CA SER A 154 -6.91 3.29 5.09
C SER A 154 -6.54 3.51 6.55
N LEU A 155 -5.44 4.24 6.75
CA LEU A 155 -5.09 4.80 8.03
C LEU A 155 -5.78 6.16 8.20
N ARG A 156 -6.20 6.47 9.43
CA ARG A 156 -6.59 7.82 9.81
C ARG A 156 -5.77 8.27 11.00
N VAL A 157 -5.31 9.51 10.94
CA VAL A 157 -4.57 10.18 12.01
C VAL A 157 -5.44 11.30 12.54
N ASN A 158 -5.65 11.31 13.83
CA ASN A 158 -6.34 12.34 14.58
C ASN A 158 -5.31 13.17 15.33
N LEU A 159 -5.31 14.49 15.16
CA LEU A 159 -4.31 15.42 15.70
C LEU A 159 -4.97 16.53 16.54
N PRO A 160 -4.26 17.13 17.50
CA PRO A 160 -4.71 18.27 18.31
C PRO A 160 -4.59 19.59 17.52
N LEU A 161 -5.14 19.62 16.31
CA LEU A 161 -5.19 20.81 15.45
C LEU A 161 -6.62 21.33 15.36
N ASP A 162 -6.80 22.61 15.09
CA ASP A 162 -8.13 23.17 14.84
C ASP A 162 -8.57 22.85 13.40
N PRO A 163 -9.64 22.04 13.18
CA PRO A 163 -10.16 21.78 11.85
C PRO A 163 -10.77 23.02 11.17
N PHE A 164 -11.10 24.07 11.92
CA PHE A 164 -11.68 25.28 11.34
C PHE A 164 -10.65 26.35 10.99
N ALA A 165 -9.36 26.11 11.27
CA ALA A 165 -8.30 27.05 10.95
C ALA A 165 -8.22 27.31 9.42
N PRO A 166 -8.07 28.58 8.98
CA PRO A 166 -8.05 28.92 7.55
C PRO A 166 -6.97 28.19 6.75
N GLU A 167 -5.82 27.90 7.36
CA GLU A 167 -4.69 27.20 6.75
C GLU A 167 -4.99 25.76 6.31
N PHE A 168 -6.00 25.12 6.89
CA PHE A 168 -6.41 23.76 6.52
C PHE A 168 -7.64 23.73 5.60
N ASN A 169 -8.29 24.88 5.38
CA ASN A 169 -9.49 25.03 4.57
C ASN A 169 -9.19 25.47 3.12
N ASP A 170 -7.94 25.31 2.68
CA ASP A 170 -7.46 25.66 1.33
C ASP A 170 -7.74 24.58 0.26
N GLY A 171 -8.44 23.49 0.62
CA GLY A 171 -8.71 22.33 -0.23
C GLY A 171 -7.53 21.37 -0.44
N LYS A 172 -6.31 21.72 -0.03
CA LYS A 172 -5.13 20.85 -0.13
C LYS A 172 -5.07 19.85 1.02
N THR A 173 -5.71 20.14 2.14
CA THR A 173 -5.69 19.27 3.32
C THR A 173 -7.10 18.72 3.58
N PRO A 174 -7.56 17.69 2.84
CA PRO A 174 -8.88 17.12 3.06
C PRO A 174 -8.93 16.43 4.43
N HIS A 175 -9.63 17.07 5.37
CA HIS A 175 -9.73 16.64 6.76
C HIS A 175 -11.19 16.66 7.23
N VAL A 176 -11.45 16.08 8.40
CA VAL A 176 -12.78 15.99 9.01
C VAL A 176 -12.72 16.42 10.47
N ALA A 177 -13.63 17.31 10.87
CA ALA A 177 -13.82 17.68 12.27
C ALA A 177 -14.50 16.53 13.05
N THR A 178 -13.79 15.99 14.04
CA THR A 178 -14.26 14.84 14.85
C THR A 178 -14.39 15.13 16.35
N GLY A 179 -14.13 16.38 16.76
CA GLY A 179 -14.18 16.82 18.17
C GLY A 179 -15.54 16.65 18.85
N HIS A 180 -16.63 16.58 18.08
CA HIS A 180 -17.98 16.28 18.60
C HIS A 180 -18.08 14.90 19.28
N LYS A 181 -17.11 14.00 19.08
CA LYS A 181 -17.03 12.71 19.76
C LYS A 181 -16.07 12.84 20.93
N LYS A 182 -16.52 12.50 22.14
CA LYS A 182 -15.70 12.47 23.37
C LYS A 182 -14.34 11.77 23.21
N VAL A 183 -14.28 10.72 22.39
CA VAL A 183 -13.04 9.97 22.13
C VAL A 183 -12.02 10.78 21.30
N TYR A 184 -12.43 11.79 20.55
CA TYR A 184 -11.59 12.62 19.69
C TYR A 184 -11.63 14.10 20.08
N GLU A 185 -12.13 14.44 21.26
CA GLU A 185 -12.25 15.82 21.75
C GLU A 185 -10.88 16.52 21.79
N GLU A 186 -9.87 15.88 22.39
CA GLU A 186 -8.48 16.37 22.45
C GLU A 186 -7.75 16.33 21.09
N VAL A 187 -8.26 15.57 20.12
CA VAL A 187 -7.63 15.38 18.80
C VAL A 187 -8.67 15.50 17.68
N PRO A 188 -9.29 16.68 17.52
CA PRO A 188 -10.48 16.84 16.71
C PRO A 188 -10.18 16.78 15.20
N PHE A 189 -8.94 17.03 14.78
CA PHE A 189 -8.54 17.06 13.38
C PHE A 189 -8.27 15.66 12.84
N GLN A 190 -9.18 15.10 12.03
CA GLN A 190 -8.97 13.80 11.41
C GLN A 190 -8.50 13.91 9.96
N PHE A 191 -7.36 13.30 9.66
CA PHE A 191 -6.78 13.23 8.32
C PHE A 191 -6.67 11.77 7.83
N LYS A 192 -7.04 11.52 6.57
CA LYS A 192 -7.03 10.17 5.96
C LYS A 192 -5.74 9.94 5.16
N VAL A 193 -5.02 8.87 5.46
CA VAL A 193 -3.77 8.48 4.78
C VAL A 193 -4.03 7.29 3.85
N ASN A 194 -4.41 7.59 2.61
CA ASN A 194 -4.77 6.61 1.59
C ASN A 194 -3.83 6.57 0.36
N SER A 195 -2.95 7.56 0.21
CA SER A 195 -2.00 7.67 -0.91
C SER A 195 -0.61 8.09 -0.43
N LYS A 196 0.40 8.04 -1.31
CA LYS A 196 1.75 8.56 -1.02
C LYS A 196 1.74 10.06 -0.75
N LEU A 197 0.91 10.82 -1.49
CA LEU A 197 0.74 12.26 -1.26
C LEU A 197 0.08 12.55 0.09
N ALA A 198 -0.94 11.77 0.45
CA ALA A 198 -1.56 11.88 1.77
C ALA A 198 -0.57 11.55 2.89
N LEU A 199 0.31 10.56 2.71
CA LEU A 199 1.37 10.27 3.67
C LEU A 199 2.30 11.48 3.86
N LYS A 200 2.77 12.10 2.77
CA LYS A 200 3.61 13.31 2.85
C LYS A 200 2.91 14.46 3.60
N ARG A 201 1.61 14.68 3.33
CA ARG A 201 0.80 15.69 4.03
C ARG A 201 0.63 15.34 5.52
N ALA A 202 0.38 14.08 5.85
CA ALA A 202 0.26 13.63 7.23
C ALA A 202 1.56 13.84 8.01
N LEU A 203 2.72 13.60 7.38
CA LEU A 203 4.02 13.87 8.00
C LEU A 203 4.20 15.37 8.28
N ALA A 204 3.85 16.24 7.32
CA ALA A 204 3.90 17.69 7.53
C ALA A 204 2.98 18.13 8.69
N LEU A 205 1.78 17.56 8.80
CA LEU A 205 0.87 17.85 9.91
C LEU A 205 1.38 17.33 11.25
N ILE A 206 2.08 16.19 11.27
CA ILE A 206 2.68 15.64 12.49
C ILE A 206 3.79 16.54 13.00
N GLU A 207 4.63 17.11 12.11
CA GLU A 207 5.68 18.05 12.50
C GLU A 207 5.13 19.29 13.22
N LEU A 208 3.91 19.75 12.89
CA LEU A 208 3.27 20.89 13.55
C LEU A 208 2.89 20.62 15.01
N VAL A 209 2.71 19.36 15.40
CA VAL A 209 2.29 18.97 16.76
C VAL A 209 3.41 18.27 17.55
N LYS A 210 4.60 18.17 16.94
CA LYS A 210 5.68 17.35 17.47
C LYS A 210 6.57 18.02 18.51
#